data_AF-A0AA38ZF40-F1
#
_entry.id   AF-A0AA38ZF40-F1
#
_cell.length_a   1.000
_cell.length_b   1.000
_cell.length_c   1.000
_cell.angle_alpha   90.00
_cell.angle_beta   90.00
_cell.angle_gamma   90.00
#
_symmetry.space_group_name_H-M   'P 1'
#
loop_
_entity.id
_entity.type
_entity.pdbx_description
1 polymer ?
#
loop_
_entity_poly.entity_id
_entity_poly.type
_entity_poly.pdbx_seq_one_letter_code
_entity_poly.pdbx_strand_id
1 'polypeptide(L)' 'MDKAKPVNCPLAGHFKLSSSQCPTSDEEKNEMQKIPYASAVGSLMYAMVCTLPDIAHAVGVVSRFLSNPGKKH' A
#
# COMPACT_ATOMS: atom_id res chain seq x y z
N MET A 1 -16.41 -21.56 16.77
CA MET A 1 -16.08 -20.22 16.22
C MET A 1 -16.76 -20.08 14.85
N ASP A 2 -18.02 -20.51 14.75
CA ASP A 2 -18.63 -20.89 13.46
C ASP A 2 -19.49 -19.79 12.82
N LYS A 3 -19.45 -18.58 13.37
CA LYS A 3 -20.29 -17.45 12.94
C LYS A 3 -19.53 -16.13 12.82
N ALA A 4 -18.22 -16.17 12.60
CA ALA A 4 -17.45 -14.97 12.27
C ALA A 4 -17.66 -14.65 10.79
N LYS A 5 -18.36 -13.54 10.49
CA LYS A 5 -18.43 -13.02 9.12
C LYS A 5 -17.04 -12.52 8.73
N PRO A 6 -16.48 -12.91 7.57
CA PRO A 6 -15.20 -12.40 7.13
C PRO A 6 -15.30 -10.87 6.97
N VAL A 7 -14.39 -10.16 7.63
CA VAL A 7 -14.22 -8.73 7.42
C VAL A 7 -13.77 -8.55 5.97
N ASN A 8 -14.39 -7.61 5.26
CA ASN A 8 -14.08 -7.35 3.87
C ASN A 8 -12.68 -6.72 3.79
N CYS A 9 -11.64 -7.55 3.70
CA CYS A 9 -10.27 -7.06 3.59
C CYS A 9 -10.12 -6.38 2.22
N PRO A 10 -9.79 -5.08 2.18
CA PRO A 10 -9.73 -4.31 0.93
C PRO A 10 -8.57 -4.75 0.02
N LEU A 11 -7.58 -5.45 0.57
CA LEU A 11 -6.53 -6.10 -0.21
C LEU A 11 -6.92 -7.55 -0.49
N ALA A 12 -7.31 -7.83 -1.73
CA ALA A 12 -7.62 -9.19 -2.15
C ALA A 12 -6.37 -10.08 -1.98
N GLY A 13 -6.52 -11.28 -1.42
CA GLY A 13 -5.38 -12.14 -1.05
C GLY A 13 -4.45 -12.58 -2.19
N HIS A 14 -4.85 -12.35 -3.45
CA HIS A 14 -4.00 -12.57 -4.63
C HIS A 14 -3.11 -11.36 -4.98
N PHE A 15 -3.33 -10.20 -4.36
CA PHE A 15 -2.58 -8.98 -4.61
C PHE A 15 -1.29 -8.99 -3.76
N LYS A 16 -0.22 -9.50 -4.35
CA LYS A 16 1.09 -9.59 -3.69
C LYS A 16 2.03 -8.55 -4.29
N LEU A 17 2.28 -7.49 -3.51
CA LEU A 17 3.30 -6.52 -3.83
C LEU A 17 4.68 -7.08 -3.48
N SER A 18 5.66 -6.85 -4.34
CA SER A 18 7.03 -7.33 -4.17
C SER A 18 8.06 -6.25 -4.50
N SER A 19 9.26 -6.39 -3.93
CA SER A 19 10.38 -5.49 -4.21
C SER A 19 10.89 -5.61 -5.66
N SER A 20 10.54 -6.70 -6.37
CA SER A 20 10.81 -6.82 -7.81
C SER A 20 9.99 -5.87 -8.67
N GLN A 21 8.94 -5.24 -8.10
CA GLN A 21 8.14 -4.22 -8.77
C GLN A 21 8.65 -2.80 -8.48
N CYS A 22 9.72 -2.66 -7.68
CA CYS A 22 10.40 -1.39 -7.51
C CYS A 22 11.05 -0.95 -8.83
N PRO A 23 11.12 0.36 -9.11
CA PRO A 23 11.75 0.85 -10.31
C PRO A 23 13.25 0.54 -10.27
N THR A 24 13.74 0.01 -11.39
CA THR A 24 15.17 -0.34 -11.55
C THR A 24 15.89 0.66 -12.44
N SER A 25 15.21 1.24 -13.44
CA SER A 25 15.77 2.34 -14.25
C SER A 25 15.69 3.68 -13.53
N ASP A 26 16.65 4.56 -13.84
CA ASP A 26 16.67 5.93 -13.32
C ASP A 26 15.56 6.80 -13.92
N GLU A 27 15.07 6.49 -15.13
CA GLU A 27 13.87 7.17 -15.66
C GLU A 27 12.64 6.86 -14.81
N GLU A 28 12.40 5.58 -14.47
CA GLU A 28 11.25 5.17 -13.67
C GLU A 28 11.31 5.75 -12.25
N LYS A 29 12.51 5.83 -11.65
CA LYS A 29 12.71 6.50 -10.36
C LYS A 29 12.38 7.98 -10.45
N ASN A 30 12.83 8.67 -11.49
CA ASN A 30 12.54 10.09 -11.70
C ASN A 30 11.04 10.34 -11.92
N GLU A 31 10.33 9.42 -12.56
CA GLU A 31 8.88 9.49 -12.67
C GLU A 31 8.20 9.30 -11.32
N MET A 32 8.60 8.27 -10.56
CA MET A 32 8.03 7.98 -9.24
C MET A 32 8.32 9.08 -8.20
N GLN A 33 9.46 9.77 -8.30
CA GLN A 33 9.77 10.92 -7.44
C GLN A 33 8.77 12.08 -7.57
N LYS A 34 8.11 12.21 -8.73
CA LYS A 34 7.08 13.25 -8.94
C LYS A 34 5.75 12.88 -8.27
N ILE A 35 5.57 11.61 -7.90
CA ILE A 35 4.36 11.10 -7.28
C ILE A 35 4.52 11.22 -5.76
N PRO A 36 3.60 11.90 -5.05
CA PRO A 36 3.70 12.10 -3.61
C PRO A 36 3.28 10.83 -2.83
N TYR A 37 3.98 9.72 -3.06
CA TYR A 37 3.64 8.40 -2.49
C TYR A 37 3.58 8.42 -0.96
N ALA A 38 4.56 9.06 -0.30
CA ALA A 38 4.57 9.19 1.16
C ALA A 38 3.35 9.96 1.70
N SER A 39 2.88 10.98 0.98
CA SER A 39 1.68 11.73 1.35
C SER A 39 0.41 10.89 1.21
N ALA A 40 0.33 10.08 0.16
CA ALA A 40 -0.77 9.13 -0.04
C ALA A 40 -0.81 8.08 1.08
N VAL A 41 0.33 7.47 1.41
CA VAL A 41 0.44 6.52 2.53
C VAL A 41 0.06 7.18 3.86
N GLY A 42 0.51 8.42 4.12
CA GLY A 42 0.13 9.17 5.33
C GLY A 42 -1.37 9.43 5.41
N SER A 43 -2.02 9.77 4.30
CA SER A 43 -3.47 9.95 4.23
C SER A 43 -4.23 8.64 4.47
N LEU A 44 -3.74 7.52 3.93
CA LEU A 44 -4.28 6.19 4.19
C LEU A 44 -4.09 5.75 5.65
N MET A 45 -2.96 6.09 6.27
CA MET A 45 -2.74 5.86 7.70
C MET A 45 -3.75 6.64 8.54
N TYR A 46 -4.07 7.88 8.17
CA TYR A 46 -5.10 8.65 8.86
C TYR A 46 -6.49 7.99 8.72
N ALA A 47 -6.87 7.60 7.50
CA ALA A 47 -8.14 6.90 7.26
C ALA A 47 -8.22 5.57 8.04
N MET A 48 -7.11 4.83 8.11
CA MET A 48 -6.97 3.60 8.89
C MET A 48 -7.25 3.83 10.38
N VAL A 49 -6.67 4.88 10.96
CA VAL A 49 -6.80 5.16 12.40
C VAL A 49 -8.18 5.72 12.74
N CYS A 50 -8.73 6.60 11.90
CA CYS A 50 -9.91 7.38 12.25
C CYS A 50 -11.24 6.74 11.83
N THR A 51 -11.28 6.06 10.69
CA THR A 51 -12.56 5.70 10.05
C THR A 51 -12.64 4.28 9.52
N LEU A 52 -11.51 3.68 9.17
CA LEU A 52 -11.46 2.47 8.36
C LEU A 52 -10.33 1.51 8.84
N PRO A 53 -10.41 0.98 10.07
CA PRO A 53 -9.35 0.11 10.62
C PRO A 53 -9.14 -1.18 9.81
N ASP A 54 -10.10 -1.57 8.99
CA ASP A 54 -10.05 -2.70 8.05
C ASP A 54 -9.03 -2.53 6.91
N ILE A 55 -8.63 -1.29 6.55
CA ILE A 55 -7.52 -1.08 5.60
C ILE A 55 -6.13 -1.25 6.23
N ALA A 56 -6.02 -1.49 7.55
CA ALA A 56 -4.73 -1.51 8.23
C ALA A 56 -3.72 -2.49 7.63
N HIS A 57 -4.20 -3.67 7.23
CA HIS A 57 -3.34 -4.65 6.57
C HIS A 57 -2.81 -4.14 5.22
N ALA A 58 -3.66 -3.52 4.41
CA ALA A 58 -3.27 -2.95 3.12
C ALA A 58 -2.24 -1.83 3.28
N VAL A 59 -2.48 -0.90 4.22
CA VAL A 59 -1.56 0.20 4.55
C VAL A 59 -0.21 -0.34 5.03
N GLY A 60 -0.22 -1.39 5.85
CA GLY A 60 0.98 -2.09 6.30
C GLY A 60 1.80 -2.67 5.14
N VAL A 61 1.16 -3.20 4.11
CA VAL A 61 1.87 -3.74 2.93
C VAL A 61 2.49 -2.62 2.08
N VAL A 62 1.74 -1.57 1.75
CA VAL A 62 2.23 -0.47 0.88
C VAL A 62 3.31 0.38 1.56
N SER A 63 3.25 0.54 2.89
CA SER A 63 4.25 1.32 3.63
C SER A 63 5.66 0.74 3.55
N ARG A 64 5.81 -0.56 3.24
CA ARG A 64 7.13 -1.21 3.08
C ARG A 64 7.92 -0.68 1.89
N PHE A 65 7.26 -0.06 0.92
CA PHE A 65 7.87 0.43 -0.31
C PHE A 65 8.10 1.95 -0.32
N LEU A 66 7.92 2.63 0.82
CA LEU A 66 8.10 4.10 0.94
C LEU A 66 9.45 4.61 0.40
N SER A 67 10.53 3.85 0.57
CA SER A 67 11.88 4.26 0.14
C SER A 67 12.10 4.14 -1.36
N ASN A 68 11.39 3.25 -2.05
CA ASN A 68 11.50 3.06 -3.50
C ASN A 68 10.19 2.50 -4.07
N PRO A 69 9.15 3.34 -4.16
CA PRO A 69 7.85 2.91 -4.64
C PRO A 69 7.89 2.70 -6.15
N GLY A 70 7.25 1.63 -6.63
CA GLY A 70 6.98 1.39 -8.04
C GLY A 70 5.53 1.73 -8.38
N LYS A 71 5.22 1.88 -9.67
CA LYS A 71 3.88 2.23 -10.16
C LYS A 71 2.77 1.23 -9.77
N LYS A 72 3.16 -0.01 -9.45
CA LYS A 72 2.23 -1.07 -9.04
C LYS A 72 1.98 -1.13 -7.54
N HIS A 73 2.81 -0.46 -6.74
CA HIS A 73 2.64 -0.33 -5.30
C HIS A 73 1.57 0.70 -4.99
#